data_AF-A0A383F6V3-F1
#
_entry.id   AF-A0A383F6V3-F1
#
_cell.length_a   1.000
_cell.length_b   1.000
_cell.length_c   1.000
_cell.angle_alpha   90.00
_cell.angle_beta   90.00
_cell.angle_gamma   90.00
#
_symmetry.space_group_name_H-M   'P 1'
#
loop_
_entity.id
_entity.type
_entity.pdbx_description
1 polymer ?
#
loop_
_entity_poly.entity_id
_entity_poly.type
_entity_poly.pdbx_seq_one_letter_code
_entity_poly.pdbx_strand_id
1 'polypeptide(L)'
;VIERIHNFWGIESEYIFGDMFTGYEDLYPELDTFTAEVYEANPKDTIEKVFNIYRNRSIVPIIYYTETGLIQALKEFKRASYSHVENNVIGLGNNLGQTLCRFLFTNMQTAEPKGRGSNSLKDRFNDDAKLRRAIRICFEFRDGNKLVYPTAMRRSLELVTGENVQNFKPQHARAIAERLCPVLWGRIYDYSCGYG
;
A
#
# COMPACT_ATOMS: atom_id res chain seq x y z
N VAL A 1 -2.45 13.89 -15.81
CA VAL A 1 -2.09 12.50 -15.44
C VAL A 1 -2.56 12.16 -14.03
N ILE A 2 -2.32 13.03 -13.05
CA ILE A 2 -2.74 12.82 -11.66
C ILE A 2 -4.25 12.61 -11.51
N GLU A 3 -5.07 13.42 -12.19
CA GLU A 3 -6.54 13.30 -12.17
C GLU A 3 -7.02 11.91 -12.61
N ARG A 4 -6.40 11.32 -13.64
CA ARG A 4 -6.75 9.96 -14.08
C ARG A 4 -6.47 8.92 -13.01
N ILE A 5 -5.38 9.09 -12.25
CA ILE A 5 -5.01 8.20 -11.15
C ILE A 5 -5.99 8.41 -9.98
N HIS A 6 -6.29 9.66 -9.61
CA HIS A 6 -7.29 9.98 -8.60
C HIS A 6 -8.67 9.41 -8.95
N ASN A 7 -9.12 9.56 -10.19
CA ASN A 7 -10.38 8.99 -10.68
C ASN A 7 -10.40 7.46 -10.58
N PHE A 8 -9.30 6.78 -10.90
CA PHE A 8 -9.21 5.32 -10.72
C PHE A 8 -9.39 4.89 -9.26
N TRP A 9 -8.91 5.72 -8.34
CA TRP A 9 -8.95 5.50 -6.90
C TRP A 9 -10.19 6.03 -6.21
N GLY A 10 -11.04 6.80 -6.90
CA GLY A 10 -12.20 7.45 -6.31
C GLY A 10 -11.83 8.57 -5.34
N ILE A 11 -10.73 9.28 -5.59
CA ILE A 11 -10.31 10.39 -4.74
C ILE A 11 -11.08 11.65 -5.10
N GLU A 12 -11.84 12.15 -4.14
CA GLU A 12 -12.56 13.42 -4.20
C GLU A 12 -11.75 14.53 -3.50
N SER A 13 -12.05 15.79 -3.81
CA SER A 13 -11.29 16.96 -3.35
C SER A 13 -11.27 17.10 -1.83
N GLU A 14 -12.37 16.75 -1.17
CA GLU A 14 -12.59 16.77 0.27
C GLU A 14 -11.74 15.74 1.02
N TYR A 15 -11.22 14.72 0.32
CA TYR A 15 -10.35 13.71 0.91
C TYR A 15 -8.87 14.03 0.74
N ILE A 16 -8.53 15.20 0.18
CA ILE A 16 -7.14 15.64 0.00
C ILE A 16 -6.74 16.53 1.19
N PHE A 17 -6.01 15.94 2.14
CA PHE A 17 -5.59 16.62 3.37
C PHE A 17 -4.16 17.19 3.32
N GLY A 18 -3.46 17.02 2.20
CA GLY A 18 -2.11 17.50 1.99
C GLY A 18 -1.47 16.89 0.76
N ASP A 19 -0.18 17.16 0.55
CA ASP A 19 0.58 16.65 -0.60
C ASP A 19 0.77 15.12 -0.58
N MET A 20 0.77 14.53 0.62
CA MET A 20 0.75 13.11 0.86
C MET A 20 -0.33 12.83 1.90
N PHE A 21 -1.27 11.95 1.56
CA PHE A 21 -2.49 11.73 2.35
C PHE A 21 -2.99 10.30 2.18
N THR A 22 -3.98 9.91 2.99
CA THR A 22 -4.65 8.61 2.92
C THR A 22 -6.11 8.72 2.55
N GLY A 23 -6.69 9.92 2.73
CA GLY A 23 -8.11 10.17 2.55
C GLY A 23 -8.93 9.71 3.76
N TYR A 24 -8.33 9.68 4.95
CA TYR A 24 -8.97 9.29 6.22
C TYR A 24 -8.55 10.20 7.38
N GLU A 25 -7.77 11.25 7.13
CA GLU A 25 -7.18 12.10 8.17
C GLU A 25 -8.24 12.75 9.07
N ASP A 26 -9.40 13.08 8.52
CA ASP A 26 -10.56 13.60 9.26
C ASP A 26 -11.22 12.54 10.17
N LEU A 27 -11.05 11.26 9.85
CA LEU A 27 -11.58 10.12 10.60
C LEU A 27 -10.58 9.59 11.64
N TYR A 28 -9.35 10.09 11.68
CA TYR A 28 -8.33 9.65 12.64
C TYR A 28 -8.78 9.77 14.11
N PRO A 29 -9.47 10.83 14.55
CA PRO A 29 -9.99 10.90 15.92
C PRO A 29 -10.96 9.76 16.25
N GLU A 30 -11.80 9.34 15.31
CA GLU A 30 -12.71 8.19 15.48
C GLU A 30 -11.92 6.89 15.47
N LEU A 31 -10.97 6.74 14.54
CA LEU A 31 -10.11 5.55 14.45
C LEU A 31 -9.26 5.34 15.71
N ASP A 32 -8.85 6.41 16.38
CA ASP A 32 -8.10 6.36 17.65
C ASP A 32 -8.93 5.77 18.81
N THR A 33 -10.26 5.75 18.70
CA THR A 33 -11.14 5.16 19.72
C THR A 33 -11.16 3.63 19.70
N PHE A 34 -10.75 3.00 18.60
CA PHE A 34 -10.74 1.54 18.49
C PHE A 34 -9.44 0.94 19.00
N THR A 35 -9.37 0.77 20.31
CA THR A 35 -8.22 0.17 20.99
C THR A 35 -8.37 -1.35 21.13
N ALA A 36 -7.30 -2.03 21.58
CA ALA A 36 -7.34 -3.46 21.87
C ALA A 36 -8.37 -3.78 22.96
N GLU A 37 -8.49 -2.93 23.98
CA GLU A 37 -9.46 -3.10 25.07
C GLU A 37 -10.91 -2.97 24.58
N VAL A 38 -11.17 -2.02 23.68
CA VAL A 38 -12.49 -1.88 23.04
C VAL A 38 -12.83 -3.11 22.21
N TYR A 39 -11.86 -3.63 21.46
CA TYR A 39 -12.01 -4.85 20.70
C TYR A 39 -12.27 -6.07 21.59
N GLU A 40 -11.47 -6.29 22.64
CA GLU A 40 -11.63 -7.41 23.57
C GLU A 40 -12.99 -7.41 24.26
N ALA A 41 -13.50 -6.23 24.62
CA ALA A 41 -14.81 -6.08 25.25
C ALA A 41 -15.97 -6.44 24.30
N ASN A 42 -15.88 -6.06 23.03
CA ASN A 42 -16.90 -6.41 22.03
C ASN A 42 -16.32 -6.54 20.61
N PRO A 43 -15.77 -7.72 20.25
CA PRO A 43 -15.06 -7.89 18.98
C PRO A 43 -15.95 -7.67 17.75
N LYS A 44 -17.19 -8.19 17.79
CA LYS A 44 -18.11 -8.15 16.65
C LYS A 44 -18.55 -6.73 16.33
N ASP A 45 -18.96 -5.98 17.35
CA ASP A 45 -19.39 -4.58 17.20
C ASP A 45 -18.23 -3.67 16.77
N THR A 46 -17.06 -3.86 17.38
CA THR A 46 -15.84 -3.12 17.02
C THR A 46 -15.47 -3.32 15.54
N ILE A 47 -15.48 -4.58 15.07
CA ILE A 47 -15.22 -4.88 13.66
C ILE A 47 -16.24 -4.19 12.76
N GLU A 48 -17.53 -4.23 13.10
CA GLU A 48 -18.57 -3.66 12.24
C GLU A 48 -18.51 -2.13 12.19
N LYS A 49 -18.20 -1.46 13.30
CA LYS A 49 -17.99 -0.01 13.35
C LYS A 49 -16.84 0.41 12.45
N VAL A 50 -15.67 -0.23 12.59
CA VAL A 50 -14.52 0.04 11.72
C VAL A 50 -14.85 -0.28 10.27
N PHE A 51 -15.55 -1.39 10.01
CA PHE A 51 -15.99 -1.78 8.67
C PHE A 51 -16.83 -0.68 8.02
N ASN A 52 -17.80 -0.13 8.75
CA ASN A 52 -18.66 0.94 8.27
C ASN A 52 -17.86 2.20 7.92
N ILE A 53 -16.87 2.59 8.73
CA ILE A 53 -16.00 3.74 8.41
C ILE A 53 -15.32 3.55 7.04
N TYR A 54 -14.67 2.40 6.85
CA TYR A 54 -13.94 2.10 5.61
C TYR A 54 -14.85 1.89 4.40
N ARG A 55 -16.01 1.25 4.58
CA ARG A 55 -16.96 1.01 3.49
C ARG A 55 -17.69 2.30 3.10
N ASN A 56 -18.03 3.17 4.05
CA ASN A 56 -18.64 4.47 3.79
C ASN A 56 -17.68 5.40 3.05
N ARG A 57 -16.41 5.46 3.47
CA ARG A 57 -15.39 6.24 2.76
C ARG A 57 -15.07 5.64 1.38
N SER A 58 -15.08 4.31 1.27
CA SER A 58 -14.87 3.56 0.01
C SER A 58 -13.54 3.86 -0.70
N ILE A 59 -12.53 4.33 0.05
CA ILE A 59 -11.18 4.59 -0.45
C ILE A 59 -10.25 3.48 0.02
N VAL A 60 -9.53 2.86 -0.91
CA VAL A 60 -8.55 1.82 -0.55
C VAL A 60 -7.46 2.45 0.34
N PRO A 61 -7.10 1.88 1.50
CA PRO A 61 -6.31 2.59 2.50
C PRO A 61 -4.80 2.64 2.21
N ILE A 62 -4.40 3.20 1.06
CA ILE A 62 -3.00 3.42 0.68
C ILE A 62 -2.58 4.87 0.93
N ILE A 63 -1.32 5.18 0.60
CA ILE A 63 -0.83 6.56 0.54
C ILE A 63 -1.08 7.09 -0.88
N TYR A 64 -1.73 8.23 -0.94
CA TYR A 64 -2.02 9.01 -2.12
C TYR A 64 -1.14 10.26 -2.16
N TYR A 65 -1.03 10.84 -3.35
CA TYR A 65 -0.23 12.03 -3.58
C TYR A 65 -1.01 13.03 -4.43
N THR A 66 -0.82 14.31 -4.16
CA THR A 66 -1.08 15.38 -5.13
C THR A 66 0.01 15.34 -6.21
N GLU A 67 -0.12 16.12 -7.28
CA GLU A 67 0.95 16.23 -8.28
C GLU A 67 2.25 16.76 -7.65
N THR A 68 2.15 17.81 -6.83
CA THR A 68 3.28 18.38 -6.10
C THR A 68 3.92 17.36 -5.16
N GLY A 69 3.11 16.68 -4.34
CA GLY A 69 3.59 15.65 -3.43
C GLY A 69 4.24 14.46 -4.14
N LEU A 70 3.68 14.05 -5.29
CA LEU A 70 4.25 12.99 -6.11
C LEU A 70 5.62 13.38 -6.66
N ILE A 71 5.76 14.59 -7.21
CA ILE A 71 7.03 15.11 -7.72
C ILE A 71 8.07 15.13 -6.60
N GLN A 72 7.69 15.58 -5.40
CA GLN A 72 8.58 15.63 -4.26
C GLN A 72 9.00 14.23 -3.81
N ALA A 73 8.05 13.30 -3.66
CA ALA A 73 8.31 11.92 -3.28
C ALA A 73 9.22 11.20 -4.30
N LEU A 74 9.08 11.49 -5.60
CA LEU A 74 9.98 10.98 -6.64
C LEU A 74 11.40 11.55 -6.54
N LYS A 75 11.53 12.85 -6.25
CA LYS A 75 12.85 13.49 -6.03
C LYS A 75 13.56 12.90 -4.81
N GLU A 76 12.83 12.68 -3.72
CA GLU A 76 13.34 12.04 -2.51
C GLU A 76 13.73 10.59 -2.77
N PHE A 77 12.87 9.82 -3.43
CA PHE A 77 13.17 8.44 -3.83
C PHE A 77 14.44 8.33 -4.68
N LYS A 78 14.62 9.24 -5.64
CA LYS A 78 15.83 9.29 -6.50
C LYS A 78 17.10 9.56 -5.69
N ARG A 79 17.03 10.44 -4.69
CA ARG A 79 18.16 10.86 -3.85
C ARG A 79 18.43 9.92 -2.69
N ALA A 80 17.47 9.06 -2.34
CA ALA A 80 17.62 8.15 -1.23
C ALA A 80 18.79 7.18 -1.46
N SER A 81 19.57 6.97 -0.39
CA SER A 81 20.55 5.89 -0.35
C SER A 81 19.82 4.55 -0.42
N TYR A 82 20.42 3.58 -1.10
CA TYR A 82 19.93 2.22 -1.20
C TYR A 82 21.04 1.24 -0.89
N SER A 83 20.64 0.02 -0.52
CA SER A 83 21.58 -1.06 -0.26
C SER A 83 22.21 -1.47 -1.58
N HIS A 84 23.52 -1.29 -1.69
CA HIS A 84 24.28 -1.79 -2.83
C HIS A 84 24.41 -3.31 -2.77
N VAL A 85 24.72 -3.92 -3.92
CA VAL A 85 25.06 -5.34 -3.99
C VAL A 85 26.49 -5.50 -3.48
N GLU A 86 26.66 -6.18 -2.36
CA GLU A 86 27.95 -6.43 -1.71
C GLU A 86 28.21 -7.94 -1.66
N ASN A 87 29.41 -8.38 -2.06
CA ASN A 87 29.77 -9.80 -2.13
C ASN A 87 28.72 -10.68 -2.87
N ASN A 88 28.12 -10.13 -3.93
CA ASN A 88 27.03 -10.74 -4.71
C ASN A 88 25.73 -10.99 -3.92
N VAL A 89 25.51 -10.24 -2.83
CA VAL A 89 24.30 -10.33 -1.99
C VAL A 89 23.65 -8.95 -1.88
N ILE A 90 22.32 -8.91 -1.81
CA ILE A 90 21.54 -7.70 -1.51
C ILE A 90 20.63 -7.98 -0.30
N GLY A 91 20.60 -7.04 0.64
CA GLY A 91 19.72 -7.13 1.81
C GLY A 91 18.25 -7.04 1.43
N LEU A 92 17.37 -7.78 2.15
CA LEU A 92 15.94 -7.84 1.80
C LEU A 92 15.09 -6.68 2.35
N GLY A 93 15.63 -5.84 3.24
CA GLY A 93 14.84 -4.92 4.07
C GLY A 93 14.35 -3.63 3.40
N ASN A 94 14.87 -3.25 2.23
CA ASN A 94 14.57 -1.94 1.65
C ASN A 94 13.27 -1.95 0.84
N ASN A 95 12.21 -1.42 1.44
CA ASN A 95 10.88 -1.29 0.83
C ASN A 95 10.58 0.14 0.34
N LEU A 96 11.59 1.01 0.28
CA LEU A 96 11.40 2.39 -0.17
C LEU A 96 10.90 2.41 -1.62
N GLY A 97 9.93 3.29 -1.89
CA GLY A 97 9.28 3.41 -3.20
C GLY A 97 8.05 2.51 -3.39
N GLN A 98 7.77 1.56 -2.48
CA GLN A 98 6.54 0.76 -2.61
C GLN A 98 5.25 1.59 -2.54
N THR A 99 5.24 2.70 -1.80
CA THR A 99 4.07 3.59 -1.72
C THR A 99 3.82 4.29 -3.06
N LEU A 100 4.90 4.77 -3.71
CA LEU A 100 4.86 5.31 -5.07
C LEU A 100 4.34 4.27 -6.05
N CYS A 101 4.85 3.04 -5.99
CA CYS A 101 4.38 1.97 -6.88
C CYS A 101 2.90 1.68 -6.70
N ARG A 102 2.42 1.58 -5.45
CA ARG A 102 0.99 1.34 -5.18
C ARG A 102 0.11 2.43 -5.76
N PHE A 103 0.51 3.70 -5.63
CA PHE A 103 -0.25 4.83 -6.15
C PHE A 103 -0.23 4.93 -7.67
N LEU A 104 0.96 4.87 -8.28
CA LEU A 104 1.18 5.12 -9.72
C LEU A 104 0.75 3.95 -10.61
N PHE A 105 1.03 2.72 -10.18
CA PHE A 105 0.80 1.52 -10.98
C PHE A 105 -0.55 0.93 -10.62
N THR A 106 -1.61 1.57 -11.10
CA THR A 106 -3.00 1.15 -10.90
C THR A 106 -3.26 -0.26 -11.43
N ASN A 107 -2.52 -0.71 -12.44
CA ASN A 107 -2.55 -2.08 -12.95
C ASN A 107 -2.10 -3.12 -11.90
N MET A 108 -1.17 -2.79 -10.98
CA MET A 108 -0.80 -3.68 -9.87
C MET A 108 -1.95 -3.87 -8.85
N GLN A 109 -3.00 -3.07 -8.95
CA GLN A 109 -4.14 -3.03 -8.05
C GLN A 109 -5.35 -3.79 -8.61
N THR A 110 -5.26 -4.21 -9.87
CA THR A 110 -6.22 -5.08 -10.56
C THR A 110 -5.56 -6.38 -11.03
N ALA A 111 -4.26 -6.52 -10.79
CA ALA A 111 -3.47 -7.68 -11.13
C ALA A 111 -3.90 -8.91 -10.32
N GLU A 112 -4.12 -10.02 -11.01
CA GLU A 112 -4.50 -11.28 -10.39
C GLU A 112 -3.32 -12.27 -10.39
N PRO A 113 -3.00 -12.90 -9.24
CA PRO A 113 -2.16 -14.08 -9.23
C PRO A 113 -2.81 -15.21 -10.04
N LYS A 114 -2.00 -15.95 -10.81
CA LYS A 114 -2.48 -17.02 -11.70
C LYS A 114 -3.38 -18.01 -10.95
N GLY A 115 -4.63 -18.13 -11.39
CA GLY A 115 -5.60 -19.11 -10.88
C GLY A 115 -6.26 -18.75 -9.55
N ARG A 116 -6.07 -17.54 -9.01
CA ARG A 116 -6.65 -17.14 -7.72
C ARG A 116 -7.90 -16.26 -7.86
N GLY A 117 -8.00 -15.41 -8.88
CA GLY A 117 -9.15 -14.51 -9.13
C GLY A 117 -9.45 -13.54 -7.98
N SER A 118 -9.81 -12.28 -8.25
CA SER A 118 -10.37 -11.36 -7.24
C SER A 118 -9.53 -11.26 -5.94
N ASN A 119 -8.21 -11.22 -6.10
CA ASN A 119 -7.25 -11.28 -5.00
C ASN A 119 -6.27 -10.10 -4.96
N SER A 120 -6.49 -9.06 -5.79
CA SER A 120 -5.76 -7.81 -5.70
C SER A 120 -6.09 -7.07 -4.40
N LEU A 121 -5.28 -6.06 -4.02
CA LEU A 121 -5.59 -5.25 -2.83
C LEU A 121 -6.97 -4.58 -2.93
N LYS A 122 -7.34 -4.10 -4.13
CA LYS A 122 -8.64 -3.45 -4.38
C LYS A 122 -9.78 -4.45 -4.26
N ASP A 123 -9.63 -5.67 -4.78
CA ASP A 123 -10.66 -6.71 -4.65
C ASP A 123 -10.85 -7.13 -3.19
N ARG A 124 -9.76 -7.27 -2.43
CA ARG A 124 -9.84 -7.60 -1.00
C ARG A 124 -10.52 -6.51 -0.18
N PHE A 125 -10.31 -5.24 -0.54
CA PHE A 125 -10.99 -4.11 0.08
C PHE A 125 -12.48 -4.08 -0.26
N ASN A 126 -12.85 -4.41 -1.49
CA ASN A 126 -14.23 -4.42 -1.95
C ASN A 126 -15.01 -5.68 -1.53
N ASP A 127 -14.32 -6.74 -1.13
CA ASP A 127 -14.91 -7.94 -0.57
C ASP A 127 -15.18 -7.77 0.94
N ASP A 128 -16.44 -7.80 1.31
CA ASP A 128 -16.93 -7.58 2.66
C ASP A 128 -16.41 -8.59 3.70
N ALA A 129 -16.26 -9.85 3.31
CA ALA A 129 -15.75 -10.88 4.21
C ALA A 129 -14.24 -10.71 4.42
N LYS A 130 -13.52 -10.37 3.34
CA LYS A 130 -12.08 -10.09 3.40
C LYS A 130 -11.76 -8.81 4.16
N LEU A 131 -12.55 -7.75 3.99
CA LEU A 131 -12.37 -6.50 4.74
C LEU A 131 -12.59 -6.72 6.24
N ARG A 132 -13.68 -7.39 6.66
CA ARG A 132 -13.90 -7.74 8.08
C ARG A 132 -12.76 -8.59 8.65
N ARG A 133 -12.24 -9.54 7.86
CA ARG A 133 -11.08 -10.34 8.26
C ARG A 133 -9.82 -9.49 8.41
N ALA A 134 -9.58 -8.52 7.53
CA ALA A 134 -8.44 -7.59 7.66
C ALA A 134 -8.56 -6.73 8.92
N ILE A 135 -9.76 -6.24 9.25
CA ILE A 135 -10.01 -5.50 10.49
C ILE A 135 -9.71 -6.37 11.70
N ARG A 136 -10.17 -7.62 11.70
CA ARG A 136 -9.85 -8.57 12.77
C ARG A 136 -8.34 -8.77 12.95
N ILE A 137 -7.61 -8.92 11.85
CA ILE A 137 -6.14 -9.07 11.86
C ILE A 137 -5.45 -7.83 12.48
N CYS A 138 -6.02 -6.63 12.30
CA CYS A 138 -5.49 -5.43 12.91
C CYS A 138 -5.47 -5.49 14.44
N PHE A 139 -6.42 -6.19 15.07
CA PHE A 139 -6.47 -6.34 16.52
C PHE A 139 -5.78 -7.62 17.02
N GLU A 140 -5.87 -8.73 16.28
CA GLU A 140 -5.36 -10.04 16.75
C GLU A 140 -3.84 -10.19 16.65
N PHE A 141 -3.18 -9.47 15.73
CA PHE A 141 -1.76 -9.71 15.41
C PHE A 141 -0.88 -8.46 15.53
N ARG A 142 -1.40 -7.40 16.15
CA ARG A 142 -0.67 -6.13 16.25
C ARG A 142 -0.85 -5.52 17.62
N ASP A 143 0.26 -4.99 18.10
CA ASP A 143 0.31 -4.26 19.35
C ASP A 143 0.48 -2.76 19.08
N GLY A 144 0.11 -1.94 20.07
CA GLY A 144 0.29 -0.49 20.07
C GLY A 144 -0.94 0.30 19.66
N ASN A 145 -0.70 1.56 19.28
CA ASN A 145 -1.76 2.51 18.94
C ASN A 145 -2.06 2.49 17.43
N LYS A 146 -3.19 3.09 17.02
CA LYS A 146 -3.56 3.27 15.60
C LYS A 146 -3.74 1.94 14.86
N LEU A 147 -4.32 0.96 15.55
CA LEU A 147 -4.48 -0.43 15.09
C LEU A 147 -5.21 -0.52 13.75
N VAL A 148 -6.18 0.36 13.53
CA VAL A 148 -7.03 0.38 12.34
C VAL A 148 -6.80 1.60 11.46
N TYR A 149 -5.64 2.25 11.52
CA TYR A 149 -5.28 3.33 10.57
C TYR A 149 -5.07 2.80 9.14
N PRO A 150 -5.08 3.65 8.11
CA PRO A 150 -5.01 3.21 6.72
C PRO A 150 -3.79 2.32 6.41
N THR A 151 -2.59 2.73 6.84
CA THR A 151 -1.38 1.90 6.70
C THR A 151 -1.52 0.55 7.39
N ALA A 152 -2.23 0.53 8.52
CA ALA A 152 -2.47 -0.68 9.26
C ALA A 152 -3.44 -1.62 8.54
N MET A 153 -4.58 -1.08 8.12
CA MET A 153 -5.59 -1.78 7.33
C MET A 153 -5.05 -2.34 6.03
N ARG A 154 -4.25 -1.57 5.29
CA ARG A 154 -3.58 -2.06 4.08
C ARG A 154 -2.72 -3.27 4.35
N ARG A 155 -1.85 -3.23 5.37
CA ARG A 155 -1.02 -4.39 5.75
C ARG A 155 -1.87 -5.62 6.06
N SER A 156 -2.96 -5.44 6.78
CA SER A 156 -3.86 -6.54 7.12
C SER A 156 -4.58 -7.10 5.90
N LEU A 157 -5.03 -6.26 4.96
CA LEU A 157 -5.58 -6.70 3.66
C LEU A 157 -4.57 -7.52 2.85
N GLU A 158 -3.28 -7.14 2.90
CA GLU A 158 -2.20 -7.90 2.24
C GLU A 158 -2.04 -9.32 2.84
N LEU A 159 -2.42 -9.52 4.11
CA LEU A 159 -2.33 -10.81 4.83
C LEU A 159 -3.54 -11.74 4.67
N VAL A 160 -4.71 -11.22 4.30
CA VAL A 160 -5.98 -11.98 4.30
C VAL A 160 -5.94 -13.27 3.47
N THR A 161 -5.23 -13.29 2.35
CA THR A 161 -5.21 -14.41 1.39
C THR A 161 -3.79 -14.80 0.92
N GLY A 162 -2.74 -14.18 1.46
CA GLY A 162 -1.37 -14.34 0.95
C GLY A 162 -1.21 -13.86 -0.50
N GLU A 163 -0.03 -14.01 -1.08
CA GLU A 163 0.26 -13.73 -2.51
C GLU A 163 -0.17 -12.32 -2.97
N ASN A 164 0.65 -11.31 -2.68
CA ASN A 164 0.42 -9.94 -3.14
C ASN A 164 1.41 -9.56 -4.24
N VAL A 165 0.87 -9.18 -5.41
CA VAL A 165 1.62 -8.70 -6.58
C VAL A 165 2.41 -7.40 -6.28
N GLN A 166 2.04 -6.68 -5.22
CA GLN A 166 2.60 -5.36 -4.88
C GLN A 166 3.94 -5.41 -4.13
N ASN A 167 4.57 -6.58 -4.02
CA ASN A 167 5.87 -6.72 -3.34
C ASN A 167 7.08 -6.35 -4.23
N PHE A 168 6.87 -5.61 -5.31
CA PHE A 168 7.97 -5.06 -6.09
C PHE A 168 8.84 -4.14 -5.20
N LYS A 169 10.17 -4.24 -5.35
CA LYS A 169 11.14 -3.48 -4.54
C LYS A 169 11.97 -2.57 -5.45
N PRO A 170 11.53 -1.32 -5.68
CA PRO A 170 12.16 -0.41 -6.62
C PRO A 170 13.65 -0.17 -6.36
N GLN A 171 14.05 -0.05 -5.09
CA GLN A 171 15.47 0.16 -4.76
C GLN A 171 16.34 -1.07 -5.05
N HIS A 172 15.78 -2.28 -4.92
CA HIS A 172 16.53 -3.49 -5.28
C HIS A 172 16.68 -3.60 -6.79
N ALA A 173 15.60 -3.31 -7.53
CA ALA A 173 15.65 -3.26 -8.99
C ALA A 173 16.71 -2.26 -9.47
N ARG A 174 16.77 -1.07 -8.85
CA ARG A 174 17.82 -0.07 -9.09
C ARG A 174 19.23 -0.61 -8.80
N ALA A 175 19.44 -1.20 -7.61
CA ALA A 175 20.76 -1.72 -7.23
C ALA A 175 21.26 -2.81 -8.18
N ILE A 176 20.36 -3.71 -8.61
CA ILE A 176 20.66 -4.78 -9.57
C ILE A 176 20.96 -4.17 -10.95
N ALA A 177 20.11 -3.24 -11.41
CA ALA A 177 20.28 -2.57 -12.69
C ALA A 177 21.65 -1.89 -12.80
N GLU A 178 22.04 -1.11 -11.80
CA GLU A 178 23.34 -0.43 -11.78
C GLU A 178 24.52 -1.40 -11.67
N ARG A 179 24.36 -2.52 -10.97
CA ARG A 179 25.40 -3.55 -10.85
C ARG A 179 25.64 -4.30 -12.15
N LEU A 180 24.56 -4.69 -12.84
CA LEU A 180 24.59 -5.48 -14.08
C LEU A 180 24.83 -4.61 -15.31
N CYS A 181 24.42 -3.35 -15.26
CA CYS A 181 24.54 -2.38 -16.33
C CYS A 181 25.30 -1.13 -15.85
N PRO A 182 26.61 -1.25 -15.57
CA PRO A 182 27.41 -0.15 -15.03
C PRO A 182 27.68 0.96 -16.07
N VAL A 183 27.41 0.69 -17.36
CA VAL A 183 27.64 1.63 -18.44
C VAL A 183 26.43 2.55 -18.60
N LEU A 184 26.69 3.86 -18.64
CA LEU A 184 25.69 4.86 -18.98
C LEU A 184 25.05 4.50 -20.35
N TRP A 185 23.74 4.27 -20.37
CA TRP A 185 22.92 3.86 -21.53
C TRP A 185 23.07 2.39 -21.96
N GLY A 186 23.60 1.52 -21.11
CA GLY A 186 23.56 0.09 -21.38
C GLY A 186 22.11 -0.45 -21.37
N ARG A 187 21.93 -1.65 -21.93
CA ARG A 187 20.62 -2.27 -22.14
C ARG A 187 20.36 -3.31 -21.07
N ILE A 188 19.18 -3.24 -20.44
CA ILE A 188 18.67 -4.27 -19.54
C ILE A 188 17.50 -4.93 -20.25
N TYR A 189 17.58 -6.25 -20.41
CA TYR A 189 16.48 -7.06 -20.91
C TYR A 189 15.81 -7.73 -19.73
N ASP A 190 14.61 -7.28 -19.40
CA ASP A 190 13.72 -8.03 -18.52
C ASP A 190 12.85 -8.93 -19.39
N TYR A 191 13.09 -10.24 -19.33
CA TYR A 191 12.30 -11.24 -20.06
C TYR A 191 11.00 -11.62 -19.33
N SER A 192 10.85 -11.16 -18.08
CA SER A 192 9.71 -11.43 -17.20
C SER A 192 9.05 -10.11 -16.80
N CYS A 193 8.72 -9.26 -17.79
CA CYS A 193 8.22 -7.88 -17.66
C CYS A 193 6.90 -7.69 -16.87
N GLY A 194 6.51 -8.64 -16.01
CA GLY A 194 5.23 -8.76 -15.34
C GLY A 194 4.76 -7.46 -14.68
N TYR A 195 5.08 -7.25 -13.40
CA TYR A 195 4.55 -6.11 -12.63
C TYR A 195 5.63 -5.11 -12.21
N GLY A 196 6.86 -5.29 -12.70
CA GLY A 196 8.01 -4.45 -12.38
C GLY A 196 9.30 -5.04 -12.91
#